data_AF-E1I9T5-F1
#
_entry.id   AF-E1I9T5-F1
#
_cell.length_a   1.000
_cell.length_b   1.000
_cell.length_c   1.000
_cell.angle_alpha   90.00
_cell.angle_beta   90.00
_cell.angle_gamma   90.00
#
_symmetry.space_group_name_H-M   'P 1'
#
loop_
_entity.id
_entity.type
_entity.pdbx_description
1 polymer ?
#
loop_
_entity_poly.entity_id
_entity_poly.type
_entity_poly.pdbx_seq_one_letter_code
_entity_poly.pdbx_strand_id
1 'polypeptide(L)'
;MFDLQQHLRSIVGWDYDLLLTFSAKQALHYVAQRDVRLLITEATFIRHSDGSGAELARLVRDQAPETPVLLIHDEKHKPPTSPHIKYRLARHTPPDQACSLLRNILVPPDMASLSSSA
;
A
#
# COMPACT_ATOMS: atom_id res chain seq x y z
N MET A 1 -4.19 18.38 -12.73
CA MET A 1 -3.74 18.17 -11.35
C MET A 1 -4.09 16.73 -10.99
N PHE A 2 -3.10 15.86 -10.73
CA PHE A 2 -3.36 14.46 -10.39
C PHE A 2 -3.84 14.38 -8.94
N ASP A 3 -5.14 14.14 -8.74
CA ASP A 3 -5.70 13.92 -7.41
C ASP A 3 -5.50 12.44 -7.04
N LEU A 4 -4.36 12.16 -6.40
CA LEU A 4 -4.00 10.84 -5.88
C LEU A 4 -5.09 10.28 -4.95
N GLN A 5 -5.81 11.15 -4.24
CA GLN A 5 -6.84 10.75 -3.28
C GLN A 5 -8.12 10.29 -3.99
N GLN A 6 -8.58 11.02 -5.00
CA GLN A 6 -9.66 10.54 -5.89
C GLN A 6 -9.28 9.27 -6.63
N HIS A 7 -8.05 9.19 -7.12
CA HIS A 7 -7.59 8.00 -7.84
C HIS A 7 -7.53 6.78 -6.90
N LEU A 8 -6.94 6.91 -5.71
CA LEU A 8 -6.93 5.83 -4.71
C LEU A 8 -8.35 5.45 -4.27
N ARG A 9 -9.28 6.41 -4.09
CA ARG A 9 -10.70 6.10 -3.78
C ARG A 9 -11.39 5.31 -4.88
N SER A 10 -11.09 5.61 -6.16
CA SER A 10 -11.60 4.81 -7.27
C SER A 10 -11.07 3.38 -7.29
N ILE A 11 -9.93 3.15 -6.63
CA ILE A 11 -9.23 1.86 -6.61
C ILE A 11 -9.62 1.01 -5.40
N VAL A 12 -9.65 1.58 -4.19
CA VAL A 12 -9.97 0.85 -2.95
C VAL A 12 -11.45 0.93 -2.54
N GLY A 13 -12.24 1.81 -3.17
CA GLY A 13 -13.65 2.01 -2.82
C GLY A 13 -13.87 2.92 -1.61
N TRP A 14 -15.12 3.00 -1.14
CA TRP A 14 -15.55 3.82 0.00
C TRP A 14 -15.47 3.09 1.35
N ASP A 15 -15.23 1.78 1.32
CA ASP A 15 -15.22 0.93 2.53
C ASP A 15 -13.89 1.02 3.31
N TYR A 16 -12.92 1.79 2.80
CA TYR A 16 -11.63 2.02 3.45
C TYR A 16 -11.37 3.50 3.70
N ASP A 17 -10.98 3.80 4.93
CA ASP A 17 -10.42 5.10 5.27
C ASP A 17 -9.01 5.24 4.68
N LEU A 18 -8.81 6.28 3.87
CA LEU A 18 -7.50 6.61 3.32
C LEU A 18 -6.77 7.60 4.24
N LEU A 19 -5.71 7.11 4.89
CA LEU A 19 -4.77 7.93 5.64
C LEU A 19 -3.57 8.29 4.75
N LEU A 20 -3.50 9.56 4.33
CA LEU A 20 -2.34 10.08 3.62
C LEU A 20 -1.30 10.64 4.59
N THR A 21 -0.03 10.36 4.28
CA THR A 21 1.13 10.85 5.02
C THR A 21 2.28 11.09 4.05
N PHE A 22 3.10 12.09 4.37
CA PHE A 22 4.29 12.46 3.58
C PHE A 22 5.60 12.13 4.33
N SER A 23 5.52 11.33 5.41
CA SER A 23 6.67 10.94 6.21
C SER A 23 6.57 9.48 6.64
N ALA A 24 7.67 8.74 6.52
CA ALA A 24 7.82 7.38 7.03
C ALA A 24 7.55 7.30 8.54
N LYS A 25 7.98 8.32 9.30
CA LYS A 25 7.76 8.39 10.76
C LYS A 25 6.27 8.48 11.10
N GLN A 26 5.53 9.32 10.36
CA GLN A 26 4.09 9.45 10.57
C GLN A 26 3.33 8.21 10.07
N ALA A 27 3.77 7.59 8.98
CA ALA A 27 3.22 6.31 8.52
C ALA A 27 3.36 5.22 9.59
N LEU A 28 4.56 5.08 10.17
CA LEU A 28 4.83 4.12 11.24
C LEU A 28 3.97 4.38 12.48
N HIS A 29 3.81 5.66 12.86
CA HIS A 29 2.94 6.05 13.96
C HIS A 29 1.48 5.65 13.74
N TYR A 30 0.93 5.84 12.53
CA TYR A 30 -0.44 5.42 12.22
C TYR A 30 -0.58 3.90 12.25
N VAL A 31 0.36 3.18 11.66
CA VAL A 31 0.35 1.71 11.65
C VAL A 31 0.41 1.13 13.07
N ALA A 32 1.15 1.77 13.99
CA ALA A 32 1.25 1.32 15.38
C ALA A 32 0.01 1.62 16.24
N GLN A 33 -0.83 2.59 15.83
CA GLN A 33 -1.94 3.08 16.67
C GLN A 33 -3.33 2.81 16.10
N ARG A 34 -3.43 2.40 14.85
CA ARG A 34 -4.68 2.17 14.13
C ARG A 34 -4.71 0.75 13.58
N ASP A 35 -5.91 0.23 13.34
CA ASP A 35 -6.07 -1.02 12.60
C ASP A 35 -5.84 -0.78 11.09
N VAL A 36 -4.55 -0.69 10.71
CA VAL A 36 -4.16 -0.48 9.31
C VAL A 36 -4.17 -1.80 8.56
N ARG A 37 -5.14 -1.93 7.65
CA ARG A 37 -5.33 -3.13 6.81
C ARG A 37 -4.29 -3.29 5.71
N LEU A 38 -3.68 -2.19 5.26
CA LEU A 38 -2.66 -2.16 4.22
C LEU A 38 -1.86 -0.87 4.31
N LEU A 39 -0.53 -0.97 4.31
CA LEU A 39 0.36 0.16 4.05
C LEU A 39 0.74 0.17 2.56
N ILE A 40 0.49 1.28 1.89
CA ILE A 40 0.96 1.55 0.53
C ILE A 40 2.11 2.56 0.63
N THR A 41 3.27 2.24 0.07
CA THR A 41 4.45 3.10 0.16
C THR A 41 5.28 3.10 -1.12
N GLU A 42 5.91 4.22 -1.41
CA GLU A 42 6.85 4.36 -2.54
C GLU A 42 8.17 3.66 -2.23
N ALA A 43 8.79 3.04 -3.24
CA ALA A 43 10.09 2.39 -3.11
C ALA A 43 11.19 3.38 -2.69
N THR A 44 11.14 4.58 -3.24
CA THR A 44 12.10 5.65 -3.02
C THR A 44 11.35 6.91 -2.59
N PHE A 45 11.77 7.49 -1.47
CA PHE A 45 11.24 8.76 -1.01
C PHE A 45 12.02 9.92 -1.62
N ILE A 46 11.32 11.04 -1.89
CA ILE A 46 11.94 12.27 -2.41
C ILE A 46 13.00 12.80 -1.42
N ARG A 47 12.74 12.66 -0.12
CA ARG A 47 13.68 13.03 0.94
C ARG A 47 14.43 11.79 1.39
N HIS A 48 15.68 11.64 0.96
CA HIS A 48 16.52 10.50 1.34
C HIS A 48 16.72 10.35 2.86
N SER A 49 16.61 11.45 3.62
CA SER A 49 16.66 11.43 5.10
C SER A 49 15.52 10.63 5.73
N ASP A 50 14.42 10.44 5.01
CA ASP A 50 13.25 9.70 5.48
C ASP A 50 13.38 8.18 5.21
N GLY A 51 14.52 7.76 4.64
CA GLY A 51 14.83 6.37 4.32
C GLY A 51 14.21 5.92 2.99
N SER A 52 13.74 4.68 2.97
CA SER A 52 13.10 4.06 1.80
C SER A 52 11.84 3.28 2.18
N GLY A 53 11.01 2.92 1.19
CA GLY A 53 9.85 2.07 1.41
C GLY A 53 10.23 0.69 1.99
N ALA A 54 11.40 0.17 1.63
CA ALA A 54 11.89 -1.10 2.18
C ALA A 54 12.31 -1.00 3.65
N GLU A 55 12.91 0.13 4.04
CA GLU A 55 13.24 0.41 5.44
C GLU A 55 11.98 0.62 6.28
N LEU A 56 11.00 1.37 5.76
CA LEU A 56 9.70 1.51 6.40
C LEU A 56 9.00 0.15 6.56
N ALA A 57 9.03 -0.72 5.55
CA ALA A 57 8.45 -2.06 5.64
C ALA A 57 9.10 -2.90 6.75
N ARG A 58 10.42 -2.80 6.93
CA ARG A 58 11.14 -3.45 8.03
C ARG A 58 10.66 -2.91 9.38
N LEU A 59 10.59 -1.59 9.54
CA LEU A 59 10.13 -0.95 10.78
C LEU A 59 8.67 -1.30 11.12
N VAL A 60 7.81 -1.40 10.11
CA VAL A 60 6.42 -1.83 10.27
C VAL A 60 6.35 -3.28 10.72
N ARG A 61 7.18 -4.17 10.19
CA ARG A 61 7.22 -5.57 10.65
C ARG A 61 7.53 -5.67 12.14
N ASP A 62 8.40 -4.81 12.65
CA ASP A 62 8.79 -4.78 14.06
C ASP A 62 7.64 -4.31 14.98
N GLN A 63 6.71 -3.47 14.49
CA GLN A 63 5.65 -2.85 15.31
C GLN A 63 4.24 -3.41 15.06
N ALA A 64 3.93 -3.77 13.82
CA ALA A 64 2.64 -4.27 13.37
C ALA A 64 2.88 -5.41 12.36
N PRO A 65 3.32 -6.59 12.83
CA PRO A 65 3.77 -7.67 11.96
C PRO A 65 2.71 -8.13 10.96
N GLU A 66 1.44 -8.02 11.30
CA GLU A 66 0.31 -8.46 10.48
C GLU A 66 -0.07 -7.48 9.37
N THR A 67 0.39 -6.22 9.42
CA THR A 67 0.07 -5.23 8.39
C THR A 67 0.82 -5.53 7.10
N PRO A 68 0.13 -5.89 6.00
CA PRO A 68 0.79 -6.09 4.72
C PRO A 68 1.30 -4.77 4.16
N VAL A 69 2.41 -4.85 3.41
CA VAL A 69 3.00 -3.71 2.71
C VAL A 69 2.92 -3.93 1.19
N LEU A 70 2.35 -2.95 0.50
CA LEU A 70 2.38 -2.80 -0.94
C LEU A 70 3.41 -1.72 -1.33
N LEU A 71 4.45 -2.13 -2.06
CA LEU A 71 5.47 -1.23 -2.57
C LEU A 71 5.13 -0.74 -3.97
N ILE A 72 4.98 0.57 -4.15
CA ILE A 72 4.93 1.21 -5.48
C ILE A 72 6.36 1.43 -5.96
N HIS A 73 6.70 1.02 -7.18
CA HIS A 73 8.04 1.19 -7.72
C HIS A 73 8.05 1.65 -9.18
N ASP A 74 9.16 2.27 -9.58
CA ASP A 74 9.46 2.54 -10.99
C ASP A 74 9.93 1.24 -11.66
N GLU A 75 9.51 1.01 -12.89
CA GLU A 75 9.87 -0.17 -13.70
C GLU A 75 11.31 -0.08 -14.21
N LYS A 76 11.83 1.15 -14.38
CA LYS A 76 13.20 1.40 -14.84
C LYS A 76 14.25 1.05 -13.79
N HIS A 77 13.83 0.93 -12.54
CA HIS A 77 14.70 0.66 -11.41
C HIS A 77 14.34 -0.70 -10.81
N LYS A 78 15.34 -1.53 -10.54
CA LYS A 78 15.10 -2.79 -9.83
C LYS A 78 14.55 -2.46 -8.44
N PRO A 79 13.33 -2.91 -8.10
CA PRO A 79 12.75 -2.59 -6.81
C PRO A 79 13.60 -3.21 -5.68
N PRO A 80 13.69 -2.56 -4.52
CA PRO A 80 14.40 -3.12 -3.38
C PRO A 80 13.81 -4.48 -3.01
N THR A 81 14.68 -5.47 -2.83
CA THR A 81 14.31 -6.79 -2.34
C THR A 81 14.28 -6.74 -0.82
N SER A 82 13.09 -6.85 -0.24
CA SER A 82 12.89 -6.98 1.21
C SER A 82 11.90 -8.12 1.46
N PRO A 83 12.17 -9.01 2.43
CA PRO A 83 11.23 -10.07 2.80
C PRO A 83 9.96 -9.50 3.46
N HIS A 84 9.98 -8.23 3.87
CA HIS A 84 8.85 -7.55 4.51
C HIS A 84 7.89 -6.91 3.50
N ILE A 85 8.18 -7.01 2.21
CA ILE A 85 7.34 -6.48 1.13
C ILE A 85 6.58 -7.64 0.49
N LYS A 86 5.31 -7.77 0.85
CA LYS A 86 4.42 -8.84 0.38
C LYS A 86 3.91 -8.57 -1.04
N TYR A 87 3.64 -7.31 -1.36
CA TYR A 87 3.05 -6.93 -2.65
C TYR A 87 3.88 -5.83 -3.33
N ARG A 88 3.86 -5.82 -4.66
CA ARG A 88 4.54 -4.81 -5.49
C ARG A 88 3.60 -4.35 -6.59
N LEU A 89 3.62 -3.05 -6.88
CA LEU A 89 2.85 -2.43 -7.96
C LEU A 89 3.79 -1.50 -8.74
N ALA A 90 3.90 -1.74 -10.04
CA ALA A 90 4.63 -0.83 -10.92
C ALA A 90 3.83 0.47 -11.11
N ARG A 91 4.50 1.63 -11.12
CA ARG A 91 3.84 2.95 -11.22
C ARG A 91 2.95 3.09 -12.45
N HIS A 92 3.32 2.45 -13.56
CA HIS A 92 2.56 2.49 -14.82
C HIS A 92 1.58 1.33 -14.98
N THR A 93 1.31 0.56 -13.92
CA THR A 93 0.28 -0.49 -13.93
C THR A 93 -1.07 0.13 -14.30
N PRO A 94 -1.80 -0.43 -15.29
CA PRO A 94 -3.13 0.03 -15.64
C PRO A 94 -4.09 0.06 -14.44
N PRO A 95 -5.01 1.06 -14.36
CA PRO A 95 -5.89 1.20 -13.19
C PRO A 95 -6.71 -0.04 -12.86
N ASP A 96 -7.23 -0.76 -13.86
CA ASP A 96 -7.98 -2.01 -13.71
C ASP A 96 -7.16 -3.13 -13.05
N GLN A 97 -5.88 -3.23 -13.40
CA GLN A 97 -4.96 -4.19 -12.78
C GLN A 97 -4.60 -3.77 -11.35
N ALA A 98 -4.39 -2.48 -11.09
CA ALA A 98 -4.16 -1.95 -9.75
C ALA A 98 -5.36 -2.18 -8.83
N CYS A 99 -6.58 -1.93 -9.33
CA CYS A 99 -7.85 -2.24 -8.65
C CYS A 99 -7.97 -3.72 -8.33
N SER A 100 -7.68 -4.59 -9.29
CA SER A 100 -7.77 -6.03 -9.11
C SER A 100 -6.78 -6.52 -8.04
N LEU A 101 -5.55 -6.00 -8.04
CA LEU A 101 -4.57 -6.30 -7.00
C LEU A 101 -5.05 -5.84 -5.62
N LEU A 102 -5.52 -4.59 -5.51
CA LEU A 102 -5.94 -4.04 -4.22
C LEU A 102 -7.17 -4.74 -3.67
N ARG A 103 -8.15 -5.11 -4.51
CA ARG A 103 -9.28 -5.96 -4.10
C ARG A 103 -8.80 -7.31 -3.56
N ASN A 104 -7.87 -7.97 -4.23
CA ASN A 104 -7.34 -9.26 -3.77
C ASN A 104 -6.57 -9.17 -2.43
N ILE A 105 -6.00 -8.00 -2.11
CA ILE A 105 -5.32 -7.76 -0.83
C ILE A 105 -6.33 -7.48 0.28
N LEU A 106 -7.33 -6.64 -0.03
CA LEU A 106 -8.20 -6.02 0.95
C LEU A 106 -9.48 -6.82 1.23
N VAL A 107 -9.99 -7.56 0.25
CA VAL A 107 -11.23 -8.35 0.34
C VAL A 107 -10.88 -9.81 0.70
N PRO A 108 -11.33 -10.34 1.85
CA PRO A 108 -11.17 -11.74 2.18
C PRO A 108 -11.90 -12.65 1.16
N PRO A 109 -11.38 -13.85 0.85
CA PRO A 109 -12.01 -14.77 -0.11
C PRO A 109 -13.47 -15.11 0.20
N ASP A 110 -13.88 -15.10 1.47
CA ASP A 110 -15.27 -15.38 1.88
C ASP A 110 -16.28 -14.28 1.52
N MET A 111 -15.84 -13.05 1.21
CA MET A 111 -16.75 -11.97 0.76
C MET A 111 -16.90 -11.88 -0.77
N ALA A 112 -15.97 -12.45 -1.54
CA ALA A 112 -16.04 -12.42 -3.01
C ALA A 112 -17.18 -13.30 -3.57
N SER A 113 -17.52 -14.37 -2.86
CA SER A 113 -18.64 -15.28 -3.19
C SER A 113 -20.02 -14.64 -2.97
N LEU A 114 -20.14 -13.70 -2.01
CA LEU A 114 -21.39 -12.97 -1.76
C LEU A 114 -21.69 -11.89 -2.81
N SER A 115 -20.64 -11.32 -3.44
CA SER A 115 -20.78 -10.33 -4.52
C SER A 115 -21.21 -10.93 -5.87
N SER A 116 -21.12 -12.26 -6.03
CA SER A 116 -21.43 -12.94 -7.31
C SER A 116 -22.87 -13.45 -7.39
N SER A 117 -23.72 -13.09 -6.41
CA SER A 117 -25.10 -13.57 -6.28
C SER A 117 -26.14 -12.44 -6.38
N ALA A 118 -25.78 -11.29 -6.96
CA ALA A 118 -26.67 -10.15 -7.17
C ALA A 118 -26.85 -9.84 -8.65
#